data_AF-A0A0D7AS94-F1
#
_entry.id   AF-A0A0D7AS94-F1
#
_cell.length_a   1.000
_cell.length_b   1.000
_cell.length_c   1.000
_cell.angle_alpha   90.00
_cell.angle_beta   90.00
_cell.angle_gamma   90.00
#
_symmetry.space_group_name_H-M   'P 1'
#
loop_
_entity.id
_entity.type
_entity.pdbx_description
1 polymer ?
#
loop_
_entity_poly.entity_id
_entity_poly.type
_entity_poly.pdbx_seq_one_letter_code
_entity_poly.pdbx_strand_id
1 'polypeptide(L)'
;MNLVNASTGFSGFELLMGRSPRVLPPLVPLPASGDRTVDIARATALDVVRQLELDTLQAADNLLEAKAGQAASANKSRASDWIIQVGDRVWLKTHRRRQDYIDKSED
;
A
#
# COMPACT_ATOMS: atom_id res chain seq x y z
N MET A 1 -24.36 -0.20 -22.81
CA MET A 1 -23.43 -1.23 -23.34
C MET A 1 -23.48 -2.43 -22.40
N ASN A 2 -24.67 -3.03 -22.26
CA ASN A 2 -24.96 -3.96 -21.16
C ASN A 2 -25.32 -5.37 -21.67
N LEU A 3 -25.24 -5.59 -22.99
CA LEU A 3 -25.36 -6.92 -23.56
C LEU A 3 -24.01 -7.62 -23.46
N VAL A 4 -24.04 -8.85 -22.95
CA VAL A 4 -22.89 -9.75 -22.87
C VAL A 4 -22.66 -10.34 -24.25
N ASN A 5 -21.43 -10.30 -24.73
CA ASN A 5 -21.07 -10.94 -26.00
C ASN A 5 -21.03 -12.47 -25.81
N ALA A 6 -21.72 -13.21 -26.67
CA ALA A 6 -21.82 -14.67 -26.58
C ALA A 6 -20.47 -15.40 -26.72
N SER A 7 -19.50 -14.82 -27.44
CA SER A 7 -18.20 -15.48 -27.68
C SER A 7 -17.17 -15.21 -26.57
N THR A 8 -17.25 -14.05 -25.91
CA THR A 8 -16.29 -13.67 -24.86
C THR A 8 -16.86 -13.78 -23.45
N GLY A 9 -18.18 -13.85 -23.30
CA GLY A 9 -18.84 -13.88 -21.99
C GLY A 9 -18.77 -12.56 -21.23
N PHE A 10 -18.24 -11.49 -21.83
CA PHE A 10 -18.11 -10.17 -21.22
C PHE A 10 -18.92 -9.11 -21.95
N SER A 11 -19.44 -8.14 -21.20
CA SER A 11 -20.04 -6.94 -21.78
C SER A 11 -18.97 -5.97 -22.28
N GLY A 12 -19.31 -5.16 -23.27
CA GLY A 12 -18.39 -4.11 -23.74
C GLY A 12 -17.99 -3.13 -22.63
N PHE A 13 -18.87 -2.92 -21.63
CA PHE A 13 -18.54 -2.10 -20.47
C PHE A 13 -17.44 -2.73 -19.61
N GLU A 14 -17.50 -4.04 -19.37
CA GLU A 14 -16.48 -4.75 -18.59
C GLU A 14 -15.13 -4.76 -19.29
N LEU A 15 -15.13 -4.96 -20.62
CA LEU A 15 -13.90 -4.91 -21.41
C LEU A 15 -13.27 -3.51 -21.41
N LEU A 16 -14.08 -2.46 -21.40
CA LEU A 16 -13.59 -1.08 -21.43
C LEU A 16 -13.17 -0.58 -20.05
N MET A 17 -13.92 -0.93 -19.00
CA MET A 17 -13.77 -0.35 -17.67
C MET A 17 -13.04 -1.26 -16.67
N GLY A 18 -12.79 -2.52 -17.05
CA GLY A 18 -12.14 -3.52 -16.19
C GLY A 18 -12.94 -3.89 -14.94
N ARG A 19 -14.23 -3.51 -14.89
CA ARG A 19 -15.13 -3.77 -13.76
C ARG A 19 -16.56 -3.99 -14.26
N SER A 20 -17.33 -4.76 -13.50
CA SER A 20 -18.74 -4.99 -13.82
C SER A 20 -19.58 -3.73 -13.61
N PRO A 21 -20.57 -3.46 -14.49
CA PRO A 21 -21.47 -2.34 -14.32
C PRO A 21 -22.32 -2.55 -13.06
N ARG A 22 -22.35 -1.56 -12.17
CA ARG A 22 -23.27 -1.54 -11.02
C ARG A 22 -24.67 -1.18 -11.52
N VAL A 23 -25.38 -2.15 -12.06
CA VAL A 23 -26.77 -1.98 -12.48
C VAL A 23 -27.63 -1.86 -11.21
N LEU A 24 -28.52 -0.87 -11.18
CA LEU A 24 -29.52 -0.76 -10.12
C LEU A 24 -30.32 -2.07 -10.07
N PRO A 25 -30.48 -2.70 -8.90
CA PRO A 25 -31.30 -3.90 -8.78
C PRO A 25 -32.70 -3.64 -9.36
N PRO A 26 -33.31 -4.64 -10.03
CA PRO A 26 -34.65 -4.47 -10.58
C PRO A 26 -35.62 -4.05 -9.47
N LEU A 27 -36.47 -3.06 -9.75
CA LEU A 27 -37.50 -2.55 -8.81
C LEU A 27 -38.65 -3.56 -8.59
N VAL A 28 -38.49 -4.79 -9.05
CA VAL A 28 -39.47 -5.87 -8.91
C VAL A 28 -39.13 -6.61 -7.61
N PRO A 29 -40.12 -6.93 -6.76
CA PRO A 29 -39.87 -7.71 -5.55
C PRO A 29 -39.23 -9.05 -5.92
N LEU A 30 -38.00 -9.26 -5.44
CA LEU A 30 -37.25 -10.49 -5.64
C LEU A 30 -38.04 -11.63 -4.95
N PRO A 31 -38.25 -12.79 -5.59
CA PRO A 31 -38.79 -13.94 -4.88
C PRO A 31 -37.88 -14.25 -3.70
N ALA A 32 -38.47 -14.54 -2.55
CA ALA A 32 -37.78 -14.86 -1.30
C ALA A 32 -37.01 -16.19 -1.42
N SER A 33 -35.98 -16.24 -2.26
CA SER A 33 -34.99 -17.31 -2.29
C SER A 33 -33.94 -17.02 -1.23
N GLY A 34 -34.33 -17.31 0.02
CA GLY A 34 -33.49 -17.90 1.05
C GLY A 34 -32.35 -17.04 1.61
N ASP A 35 -32.47 -16.75 2.91
CA ASP A 35 -31.44 -16.30 3.87
C ASP A 35 -30.03 -16.91 3.69
N ARG A 36 -29.91 -18.06 3.02
CA ARG A 36 -28.65 -18.81 2.88
C ARG A 36 -27.53 -18.08 2.12
N THR A 37 -27.84 -17.16 1.21
CA THR A 37 -26.80 -16.44 0.44
C THR A 37 -26.15 -15.31 1.22
N VAL A 38 -26.88 -14.69 2.14
CA VAL A 38 -26.41 -13.55 2.96
C VAL A 38 -25.43 -14.04 4.03
N ASP A 39 -25.68 -15.20 4.62
CA ASP A 39 -24.80 -15.76 5.66
C ASP A 39 -23.45 -16.22 5.12
N ILE A 40 -23.42 -16.81 3.91
CA ILE A 40 -22.17 -17.21 3.25
C ILE A 40 -21.34 -15.96 2.92
N ALA A 41 -21.97 -14.92 2.33
CA ALA A 41 -21.30 -13.66 2.00
C ALA A 41 -20.78 -12.91 3.24
N ARG A 42 -21.52 -12.96 4.37
CA ARG A 42 -21.06 -12.40 5.65
C ARG A 42 -19.88 -13.16 6.22
N ALA A 43 -19.90 -14.50 6.18
CA ALA A 43 -18.77 -15.32 6.61
C ALA A 43 -17.52 -15.01 5.77
N THR A 44 -17.66 -14.88 4.44
CA THR A 44 -16.53 -14.54 3.56
C THR A 44 -16.00 -13.12 3.84
N ALA A 45 -16.88 -12.16 4.12
CA ALA A 45 -16.46 -10.78 4.42
C ALA A 45 -15.65 -10.68 5.71
N LEU A 46 -16.06 -11.41 6.76
CA LEU A 46 -15.32 -11.45 8.03
C LEU A 46 -13.94 -12.10 7.87
N ASP A 47 -13.84 -13.15 7.06
CA ASP A 47 -12.56 -13.80 6.78
C ASP A 47 -11.61 -12.89 6.00
N VAL A 48 -12.12 -12.13 5.03
CA VAL A 48 -11.34 -11.12 4.31
C VAL A 48 -10.86 -10.00 5.23
N VAL A 49 -11.71 -9.50 6.13
CA VAL A 49 -11.31 -8.47 7.10
C VAL A 49 -10.20 -8.98 8.03
N ARG A 50 -10.33 -10.23 8.52
CA ARG A 50 -9.29 -10.86 9.34
C ARG A 50 -7.98 -11.04 8.59
N GLN A 51 -8.05 -11.45 7.32
CA GLN A 51 -6.87 -11.57 6.47
C GLN A 51 -6.19 -10.21 6.27
N LEU A 52 -6.96 -9.14 6.01
CA LEU A 52 -6.42 -7.80 5.90
C LEU A 52 -5.73 -7.34 7.18
N GLU A 53 -6.32 -7.60 8.35
CA GLU A 53 -5.69 -7.28 9.64
C GLU A 53 -4.35 -8.03 9.80
N LEU A 54 -4.31 -9.32 9.50
CA LEU A 54 -3.07 -10.11 9.53
C LEU A 54 -2.03 -9.59 8.55
N ASP A 55 -2.43 -9.28 7.31
CA ASP A 55 -1.55 -8.74 6.28
C ASP A 55 -0.96 -7.39 6.69
N THR A 56 -1.75 -6.53 7.34
CA THR A 56 -1.26 -5.24 7.84
C THR A 56 -0.22 -5.40 8.95
N LEU A 57 -0.42 -6.34 9.87
CA LEU A 57 0.55 -6.65 10.92
C LEU A 57 1.84 -7.20 10.32
N GLN A 58 1.74 -8.16 9.40
CA GLN A 58 2.90 -8.73 8.72
C GLN A 58 3.65 -7.66 7.90
N ALA A 59 2.94 -6.76 7.23
CA ALA A 59 3.56 -5.66 6.50
C ALA A 59 4.31 -4.69 7.44
N ALA A 60 3.78 -4.43 8.64
CA ALA A 60 4.44 -3.60 9.64
C ALA A 60 5.75 -4.23 10.13
N ASP A 61 5.74 -5.53 10.42
CA ASP A 61 6.93 -6.27 10.85
C ASP A 61 8.01 -6.27 9.76
N ASN A 62 7.62 -6.57 8.51
CA ASN A 62 8.54 -6.53 7.36
C ASN A 62 9.14 -5.14 7.16
N LEU A 63 8.34 -4.07 7.35
CA LEU A 63 8.82 -2.70 7.23
C LEU A 63 9.82 -2.34 8.34
N LEU A 64 9.61 -2.84 9.55
CA LEU A 64 10.55 -2.66 10.67
C LEU A 64 11.88 -3.34 10.37
N GLU A 65 11.83 -4.60 9.92
CA GLU A 65 13.03 -5.34 9.50
C GLU A 65 13.79 -4.63 8.38
N ALA A 66 13.08 -4.20 7.34
CA ALA A 66 13.68 -3.47 6.22
C ALA A 66 14.36 -2.16 6.69
N LYS A 67 13.72 -1.40 7.59
CA LYS A 67 14.32 -0.18 8.16
C LYS A 67 15.56 -0.48 9.00
N ALA A 68 15.55 -1.55 9.78
CA ALA A 68 16.73 -1.98 10.54
C ALA A 68 17.89 -2.34 9.60
N GLY A 69 17.62 -3.07 8.51
CA GLY A 69 18.59 -3.39 7.48
C GLY A 69 19.14 -2.15 6.76
N GLN A 70 18.27 -1.20 6.41
CA GLN A 70 18.67 0.08 5.81
C GLN A 70 19.56 0.89 6.75
N ALA A 71 19.18 1.01 8.03
CA ALA A 71 19.99 1.71 9.04
C ALA A 71 21.35 1.03 9.24
N ALA A 72 21.39 -0.30 9.33
CA ALA A 72 22.64 -1.05 9.44
C ALA A 72 23.53 -0.83 8.20
N SER A 73 22.96 -0.87 7.00
CA SER A 73 23.69 -0.64 5.74
C SER A 73 24.22 0.79 5.63
N ALA A 74 23.39 1.79 5.93
CA ALA A 74 23.79 3.19 5.95
C ALA A 74 24.89 3.45 7.00
N ASN A 75 24.83 2.77 8.14
CA ASN A 75 25.85 2.88 9.18
C ASN A 75 27.18 2.21 8.81
N LYS A 76 27.24 1.32 7.80
CA LYS A 76 28.52 0.70 7.37
C LYS A 76 29.53 1.71 6.86
N SER A 77 29.07 2.79 6.21
CA SER A 77 29.93 3.86 5.71
C SER A 77 30.15 4.99 6.73
N ARG A 78 29.51 4.91 7.91
CA ARG A 78 29.67 5.90 8.97
C ARG A 78 31.04 5.69 9.62
N ALA A 79 31.90 6.70 9.55
CA ALA A 79 33.15 6.72 10.30
C ALA A 79 32.87 6.67 11.82
N SER A 80 33.83 6.18 12.61
CA SER A 80 33.71 6.14 14.07
C SER A 80 33.30 7.51 14.62
N ASP A 81 32.34 7.53 15.55
CA ASP A 81 31.91 8.78 16.17
C ASP A 81 33.11 9.45 16.84
N TRP A 82 33.39 10.66 16.37
CA TRP A 82 34.43 11.52 16.92
C TRP A 82 33.89 12.09 18.22
N ILE A 83 34.49 11.69 19.34
CA ILE A 83 34.11 12.18 20.66
C ILE A 83 34.63 13.61 20.78
N ILE A 84 33.74 14.59 20.62
CA ILE A 84 34.03 16.01 20.83
C ILE A 84 33.92 16.30 22.30
N GLN A 85 34.95 16.89 22.90
CA GLN A 85 34.87 17.39 24.26
C GLN A 85 34.64 18.91 24.29
N VAL A 86 34.09 19.38 25.40
CA VAL A 86 33.88 20.82 25.62
C VAL A 86 35.26 21.49 25.66
N GLY A 87 35.51 22.37 24.70
CA GLY A 87 36.79 23.05 24.51
C GLY A 87 37.52 22.69 23.21
N ASP A 88 37.10 21.63 22.51
CA ASP A 88 37.66 21.26 21.22
C ASP A 88 37.30 22.29 20.13
N ARG A 89 38.30 22.62 19.30
CA ARG A 89 38.12 23.51 18.15
C ARG A 89 37.86 22.68 16.91
N VAL A 90 36.66 22.82 16.36
CA VAL A 90 36.26 22.13 15.13
C VAL A 90 36.15 23.09 13.96
N TRP A 91 36.62 22.63 12.79
CA TRP A 91 36.44 23.36 11.54
C TRP A 91 35.05 23.08 10.97
N LEU A 92 34.22 24.11 10.92
CA LEU A 92 32.92 24.06 10.26
C LEU A 92 33.07 24.52 8.81
N LYS A 93 32.82 23.62 7.86
CA LYS A 93 32.62 24.03 6.46
C LYS A 93 31.24 24.68 6.35
N THR A 94 31.22 26.01 6.30
CA THR A 94 29.98 26.80 6.10
C THR A 94 29.71 27.11 4.62
N HIS A 95 30.71 26.92 3.77
CA HIS A 95 30.62 27.21 2.35
C HIS A 95 29.73 26.15 1.67
N ARG A 96 28.47 26.51 1.38
CA ARG A 96 27.41 25.70 0.76
C ARG A 96 26.54 24.83 1.68
N ARG A 97 26.44 25.17 2.97
CA ARG A 97 25.52 24.48 3.93
C ARG A 97 24.08 24.31 3.44
N ARG A 98 23.58 25.21 2.56
CA ARG A 98 22.22 25.15 2.01
C ARG A 98 22.07 24.21 0.80
N GLN A 99 23.16 23.78 0.17
CA GLN A 99 23.13 22.90 -1.01
C GLN A 99 23.20 21.42 -0.65
N ASP A 100 23.76 21.07 0.52
CA ASP A 100 23.81 19.67 0.98
C ASP A 100 22.42 19.07 1.27
N TYR A 101 21.40 19.91 1.44
CA TYR A 101 20.00 19.52 1.65
C TYR A 101 19.12 19.65 0.40
N ILE A 102 19.70 20.08 -0.72
CA ILE A 102 18.97 20.11 -2.00
C ILE A 102 19.25 18.75 -2.65
N ASP A 103 18.24 17.89 -2.69
CA ASP A 103 18.30 16.62 -3.39
C ASP A 103 18.74 16.85 -4.85
N LYS A 104 19.74 16.10 -5.30
CA LYS A 104 20.20 16.07 -6.70
C LYS A 104 19.22 15.30 -7.61
N SER A 105 17.92 15.38 -7.35
CA SER A 105 16.89 14.61 -8.04
C SER A 105 16.03 15.46 -8.98
N GLU A 106 16.55 16.57 -9.49
CA GLU A 106 15.92 17.33 -10.57
C GLU A 106 16.99 17.80 -11.55
N ASP A 107 17.24 16.98 -12.57
CA ASP A 107 17.63 17.36 -13.93
C ASP A 107 17.01 16.33 -14.90
#